data_AF-A0A961SFT2-F1
#
_entry.id   AF-A0A961SFT2-F1
#
_cell.length_a   1.000
_cell.length_b   1.000
_cell.length_c   1.000
_cell.angle_alpha   90.00
_cell.angle_beta   90.00
_cell.angle_gamma   90.00
#
_symmetry.space_group_name_H-M   'P 1'
#
loop_
_entity.id
_entity.type
_entity.pdbx_description
1 polymer ?
#
loop_
_entity_poly.entity_id
_entity_poly.type
_entity_poly.pdbx_seq_one_letter_code
_entity_poly.pdbx_strand_id
1 'polypeptide(L)' 'MSIEQIIVLALVQGITEFLPISSSGHLILIPAFTGWPDQGQVADVMVHVGSLFAVIVYFWRDVIKLVKGG' A
#
# COMPACT_ATOMS: atom_id res chain seq x y z
N MET A 1 -14.02 6.33 -4.96
CA MET A 1 -12.89 6.95 -4.25
C MET A 1 -12.94 8.46 -4.35
N SER A 2 -13.27 9.14 -3.25
CA SER A 2 -12.91 10.55 -3.09
C SER A 2 -11.41 10.70 -2.84
N ILE A 3 -10.85 11.90 -3.06
CA ILE A 3 -9.43 12.17 -2.80
C ILE A 3 -9.05 11.93 -1.33
N GLU A 4 -10.01 12.15 -0.44
CA GLU A 4 -9.91 11.95 1.02
C GLU A 4 -9.62 10.48 1.33
N GLN A 5 -10.41 9.59 0.72
CA GLN A 5 -10.27 8.15 0.86
C GLN A 5 -8.94 7.66 0.29
N ILE A 6 -8.51 8.22 -0.86
CA ILE A 6 -7.21 7.90 -1.47
C ILE A 6 -6.08 8.23 -0.49
N ILE A 7 -6.08 9.43 0.07
CA ILE A 7 -5.02 9.88 0.99
C ILE A 7 -4.98 8.99 2.24
N VAL A 8 -6.13 8.73 2.87
CA VAL A 8 -6.21 7.92 4.10
C VAL A 8 -5.76 6.49 3.84
N LEU A 9 -6.28 5.83 2.80
CA LEU A 9 -5.92 4.45 2.47
C LEU A 9 -4.45 4.32 2.04
N ALA A 10 -3.92 5.28 1.28
CA ALA A 10 -2.51 5.28 0.90
C ALA A 10 -1.57 5.47 2.11
N LEU A 11 -1.93 6.34 3.05
CA LEU A 11 -1.17 6.52 4.30
C LEU A 11 -1.22 5.26 5.16
N VAL A 12 -2.40 4.68 5.34
CA VAL A 12 -2.57 3.46 6.13
C VAL A 12 -1.79 2.31 5.50
N GLN A 13 -1.93 2.09 4.20
CA GLN A 13 -1.14 1.07 3.49
C GLN A 13 0.35 1.35 3.62
N GLY A 14 0.79 2.57 3.33
CA GLY A 14 2.20 2.95 3.37
C GLY A 14 2.84 2.80 4.75
N ILE A 15 2.08 2.94 5.84
CA ILE A 15 2.55 2.66 7.19
C ILE A 15 2.48 1.16 7.46
N THR A 16 1.29 0.56 7.35
CA THR A 16 1.01 -0.80 7.81
C THR A 16 1.69 -1.90 6.99
N GLU A 17 2.05 -1.65 5.73
CA GLU A 17 2.73 -2.64 4.88
C GLU A 17 4.14 -2.99 5.40
N PHE A 18 4.81 -2.05 6.06
CA PHE A 18 6.14 -2.26 6.62
C PHE A 18 6.11 -2.77 8.06
N LEU A 19 4.93 -2.80 8.70
CA LEU A 19 4.75 -3.35 10.03
C LEU A 19 4.11 -4.75 9.93
N PRO A 20 4.51 -5.71 10.78
CA PRO A 20 3.94 -7.07 10.76
C PRO A 20 2.56 -7.11 11.47
N ILE A 21 1.60 -6.30 10.99
CA ILE A 21 0.28 -6.09 11.59
C ILE A 21 -0.89 -6.29 10.62
N SER A 22 -0.64 -6.85 9.43
CA SER A 22 -1.60 -7.06 8.33
C SER A 22 -2.19 -5.75 7.77
N SER A 23 -1.62 -5.28 6.67
CA SER A 23 -2.08 -4.11 5.93
C SER A 23 -3.49 -4.31 5.32
N SER A 24 -3.75 -5.47 4.72
CA SER A 24 -5.08 -5.80 4.16
C SER A 24 -6.19 -5.77 5.21
N GLY A 25 -5.91 -6.18 6.45
CA GLY A 25 -6.87 -6.07 7.55
C GLY A 25 -7.28 -4.63 7.83
N HIS A 26 -6.33 -3.70 7.83
CA HIS A 26 -6.62 -2.28 8.04
C HIS A 26 -7.42 -1.67 6.88
N LEU A 27 -7.12 -2.05 5.62
CA LEU A 27 -7.87 -1.58 4.45
C LEU A 27 -9.33 -2.04 4.45
N ILE A 28 -9.63 -3.22 4.98
CA ILE A 28 -11.01 -3.73 5.13
C ILE A 28 -11.72 -3.06 6.32
N LEU A 29 -11.01 -2.83 7.42
CA LEU A 29 -11.60 -2.26 8.64
C LEU A 29 -11.94 -0.77 8.50
N ILE A 30 -11.21 0.00 7.70
CA ILE A 30 -11.47 1.43 7.54
C ILE A 30 -12.86 1.70 6.94
N PRO A 31 -13.26 1.12 5.79
CA PRO A 31 -14.64 1.24 5.30
C PRO A 31 -15.68 0.77 6.32
N ALA A 32 -15.41 -0.33 7.04
CA ALA A 32 -16.31 -0.85 8.06
C ALA A 32 -16.55 0.12 9.24
N PHE A 33 -15.51 0.83 9.70
CA PHE A 33 -15.63 1.80 10.80
C PHE A 33 -16.10 3.20 10.36
N THR A 34 -15.78 3.61 9.14
CA THR A 34 -16.12 4.94 8.62
C THR A 34 -17.47 4.98 7.90
N GLY A 35 -18.05 3.81 7.58
CA GLY A 35 -19.22 3.69 6.73
C GLY A 35 -18.94 4.06 5.27
N TRP A 36 -17.66 4.16 4.88
CA TRP A 36 -17.29 4.41 3.50
C TRP A 36 -17.66 3.21 2.61
N PRO A 37 -17.98 3.46 1.33
CA PRO A 37 -18.09 2.37 0.38
C PRO A 37 -16.75 1.63 0.30
N ASP A 38 -16.83 0.32 0.07
CA ASP A 38 -15.64 -0.46 -0.29
C ASP A 38 -15.06 0.10 -1.59
N GLN A 39 -13.76 0.39 -1.59
CA GLN A 39 -13.07 0.90 -2.78
C GLN A 39 -12.71 -0.23 -3.75
N GLY A 40 -12.88 -1.47 -3.33
CA GLY A 40 -12.72 -2.68 -4.10
C GLY A 40 -11.26 -3.11 -4.27
N GLN A 41 -11.07 -4.34 -4.74
CA GLN A 41 -9.75 -4.96 -4.90
C GLN A 41 -8.78 -4.16 -5.77
N VAL A 42 -9.28 -3.36 -6.73
CA VAL A 42 -8.42 -2.52 -7.57
C VAL A 42 -7.72 -1.46 -6.73
N ALA A 43 -8.41 -0.83 -5.77
CA ALA A 43 -7.80 0.15 -4.89
C ALA A 43 -6.72 -0.50 -4.01
N ASP A 44 -7.01 -1.67 -3.43
CA ASP A 44 -6.08 -2.44 -2.61
C ASP A 44 -4.81 -2.81 -3.39
N VAL A 45 -4.96 -3.28 -4.62
CA VAL A 45 -3.82 -3.60 -5.49
C VAL A 45 -3.01 -2.35 -5.80
N MET A 46 -3.65 -1.22 -6.12
CA MET A 46 -2.94 0.01 -6.45
C MET A 46 -2.13 0.55 -5.27
N VAL A 47 -2.65 0.50 -4.04
CA VAL A 47 -1.90 0.94 -2.86
C VAL A 47 -0.73 -0.02 -2.54
N HIS A 48 -0.87 -1.33 -2.79
CA HIS A 48 0.24 -2.29 -2.70
C HIS A 48 1.31 -2.06 -3.78
N VAL A 49 0.91 -1.73 -5.00
CA VAL A 49 1.87 -1.35 -6.06
C VAL A 49 2.63 -0.09 -5.66
N GLY A 50 1.96 0.87 -5.01
CA GLY A 50 2.59 2.06 -4.46
C GLY A 50 3.66 1.75 -3.40
N SER A 51 3.36 0.88 -2.44
CA SER A 51 4.33 0.48 -1.40
C SER A 51 5.50 -0.31 -1.99
N LEU A 52 5.25 -1.23 -2.92
CA LEU A 52 6.30 -1.94 -3.65
C LEU A 52 7.21 -0.97 -4.42
N PHE A 53 6.62 0.00 -5.12
CA PHE A 53 7.38 1.02 -5.83
C PHE A 53 8.26 1.84 -4.88
N ALA A 54 7.75 2.22 -3.72
CA ALA A 54 8.54 2.91 -2.70
C ALA A 54 9.75 2.09 -2.24
N VAL A 55 9.60 0.77 -2.02
CA VAL A 55 10.71 -0.13 -1.69
C VAL A 55 11.72 -0.22 -2.81
N ILE A 56 11.26 -0.39 -4.06
CA ILE A 56 12.14 -0.45 -5.24
C ILE A 56 12.95 0.85 -5.37
N VAL A 57 12.31 2.01 -5.20
CA VAL A 57 12.99 3.31 -5.25
C VAL A 57 13.96 3.49 -4.10
N TYR A 58 13.60 3.08 -2.88
CA TYR A 58 14.48 3.19 -1.72
C TYR A 58 15.73 2.30 -1.87
N PHE A 59 15.55 1.04 -2.28
CA PHE A 59 16.63 0.07 -2.50
C PHE A 59 17.12 0.01 -3.94
N TRP A 60 16.95 1.07 -4.74
CA TRP A 60 17.17 1.03 -6.18
C TRP A 60 18.55 0.51 -6.59
N ARG A 61 19.60 0.83 -5.82
CA ARG A 61 20.96 0.34 -6.06
C ARG A 61 21.06 -1.16 -5.85
N ASP A 62 20.46 -1.68 -4.80
CA ASP A 62 20.51 -3.10 -4.46
C ASP A 62 19.61 -3.91 -5.40
N VAL A 63 18.46 -3.35 -5.79
CA VAL A 63 17.62 -3.91 -6.87
C VAL A 63 18.40 -4.03 -8.16
N ILE A 64 19.12 -2.98 -8.58
CA ILE A 64 19.96 -3.03 -9.80
C ILE A 64 21.07 -4.07 -9.67
N LYS A 65 21.71 -4.20 -8.51
CA LYS A 65 22.71 -5.25 -8.28
C LYS A 65 22.09 -6.63 -8.44
N LEU A 66 20.96 -6.88 -7.77
CA LEU A 66 20.25 -8.16 -7.82
C LEU A 66 19.86 -8.54 -9.26
N VAL A 67 19.30 -7.59 -10.02
CA VAL A 67 18.89 -7.79 -11.43
C VAL A 67 20.09 -8.05 -12.35
N LYS A 68 21.26 -7.47 -12.07
CA LYS A 68 22.50 -7.70 -12.82
C LYS A 68 23.23 -9.00 -12.43
N GLY A 69 22.65 -9.80 -11.55
CA GLY A 69 23.27 -11.04 -11.05
C GLY A 69 24.37 -10.78 -10.02
N GLY A 70 24.22 -9.71 -9.23
CA GLY A 70 25.12 -9.37 -8.12
C GLY A 70 25.29 -10.47 -7.09
#